data_AF-A0A3N5T479-F1
#
_entry.id   AF-A0A3N5T479-F1
#
_cell.length_a   1.000
_cell.length_b   1.000
_cell.length_c   1.000
_cell.angle_alpha   90.00
_cell.angle_beta   90.00
_cell.angle_gamma   90.00
#
_symmetry.space_group_name_H-M   'P 1'
#
loop_
_entity.id
_entity.type
_entity.pdbx_description
1 polymer ?
#
loop_
_entity_poly.entity_id
_entity_poly.type
_entity_poly.pdbx_seq_one_letter_code
_entity_poly.pdbx_strand_id
1 'polypeptide(L)'
;LKKVIKYFVEIGEQRDIIVDSIQDWRDKDDLHRLSGAENAYYQSLPEPYNCKNGDFDTVEELLLVRGITPELFYGKKSKNQEEGEERVTVGLKDIFTVFSSATQVDINAASQEVLMALLGIPSELAKRVIEARGEKDFASVAELQLVVPEIAPYLLDSKGFLVVKLNMPYYTVTSWAKMTTGESKRGLECVLKIGNTEENGYKVLMWKDILY
;
A
#
# COMPACT_ATOMS: atom_id res chain seq x y z
N LEU A 1 -5.33 9.37 -0.90
CA LEU A 1 -6.20 8.28 -1.42
C LEU A 1 -6.45 8.39 -2.93
N LYS A 2 -7.23 9.38 -3.44
CA LYS A 2 -7.52 9.54 -4.89
C LYS A 2 -6.28 9.40 -5.81
N LYS A 3 -5.16 10.00 -5.40
CA LYS A 3 -3.89 9.98 -6.14
C LYS A 3 -3.28 8.59 -6.28
N VAL A 4 -3.46 7.73 -5.29
CA VAL A 4 -2.99 6.33 -5.33
C VAL A 4 -3.98 5.48 -6.12
N ILE A 5 -5.28 5.63 -5.88
CA ILE A 5 -6.30 4.82 -6.57
C ILE A 5 -6.31 5.04 -8.08
N LYS A 6 -5.97 6.25 -8.58
CA LYS A 6 -5.83 6.50 -10.03
C LYS A 6 -4.76 5.63 -10.71
N TYR A 7 -3.83 5.03 -9.96
CA TYR A 7 -2.84 4.10 -10.49
C TYR A 7 -3.47 2.75 -10.84
N PHE A 8 -4.60 2.41 -10.22
CA PHE A 8 -5.28 1.12 -10.35
C PHE A 8 -6.59 1.21 -11.14
N VAL A 9 -7.27 2.34 -11.07
CA VAL A 9 -8.61 2.55 -11.64
C VAL A 9 -8.66 3.89 -12.36
N GLU A 10 -9.14 3.87 -13.61
CA GLU A 10 -9.32 5.05 -14.43
C GLU A 10 -10.31 6.05 -13.81
N ILE A 11 -10.31 7.28 -14.33
CA ILE A 11 -11.28 8.29 -13.88
C ILE A 11 -12.71 7.87 -14.23
N GLY A 12 -13.59 7.85 -13.23
CA GLY A 12 -14.98 7.50 -13.41
C GLY A 12 -15.64 7.06 -12.10
N GLU A 13 -16.89 6.63 -12.21
CA GLU A 13 -17.75 6.24 -11.09
C GLU A 13 -17.09 5.19 -10.19
N GLN A 14 -16.46 4.16 -10.76
CA GLN A 14 -15.81 3.11 -9.98
C GLN A 14 -14.74 3.65 -9.03
N ARG A 15 -13.92 4.60 -9.49
CA ARG A 15 -12.87 5.21 -8.68
C ARG A 15 -13.47 6.03 -7.54
N ASP A 16 -14.55 6.75 -7.82
CA ASP A 16 -15.22 7.59 -6.82
C ASP A 16 -15.93 6.72 -5.78
N ILE A 17 -16.56 5.61 -6.19
CA ILE A 17 -17.09 4.57 -5.28
C ILE A 17 -15.99 4.06 -4.34
N ILE A 18 -14.87 3.60 -4.88
CA ILE A 18 -13.78 3.03 -4.08
C ILE A 18 -13.26 4.06 -3.07
N VAL A 19 -13.01 5.28 -3.53
CA VAL A 19 -12.43 6.33 -2.68
C VAL A 19 -13.39 6.76 -1.58
N ASP A 20 -14.67 6.93 -1.91
CA ASP A 20 -15.68 7.35 -0.94
C ASP A 20 -15.98 6.22 0.04
N SER A 21 -16.12 4.98 -0.42
CA SER A 21 -16.37 3.82 0.45
C SER A 21 -15.20 3.50 1.39
N ILE A 22 -13.94 3.71 0.98
CA ILE A 22 -12.79 3.61 1.92
C ILE A 22 -12.84 4.69 3.00
N GLN A 23 -13.36 5.88 2.68
CA GLN A 23 -13.48 6.97 3.66
C GLN A 23 -14.62 6.71 4.65
N ASP A 24 -15.80 6.34 4.15
CA ASP A 24 -16.97 5.95 4.95
C ASP A 24 -16.63 4.77 5.87
N TRP A 25 -15.92 3.74 5.36
CA TRP A 25 -15.46 2.61 6.18
C TRP A 25 -14.67 3.01 7.44
N ARG A 26 -13.95 4.14 7.36
CA ARG A 26 -13.04 4.62 8.40
C ARG A 26 -13.60 5.68 9.32
N ASP A 27 -14.54 6.48 8.84
CA ASP A 27 -15.10 7.55 9.66
C ASP A 27 -16.09 6.99 10.70
N LYS A 28 -16.49 7.81 11.67
CA LYS A 28 -17.18 7.30 12.87
C LYS A 28 -18.70 7.41 12.78
N ASP A 29 -19.22 7.96 11.69
CA ASP A 29 -20.64 8.22 11.55
C ASP A 29 -21.28 7.20 10.60
N ASP A 30 -22.56 7.37 10.29
CA ASP A 30 -23.32 6.50 9.38
C ASP A 30 -23.78 7.29 8.13
N LEU A 31 -23.16 8.44 7.85
CA LEU A 31 -23.50 9.28 6.71
C LEU A 31 -22.60 8.95 5.52
N HIS A 32 -23.17 8.23 4.55
CA HIS A 32 -22.41 7.88 3.36
C HIS A 32 -22.14 9.11 2.46
N ARG A 33 -20.96 9.13 1.84
CA ARG A 33 -20.62 10.08 0.77
C ARG A 33 -21.44 9.81 -0.50
N LEU A 34 -21.33 10.71 -1.49
CA LEU A 34 -22.12 10.65 -2.74
C LEU A 34 -22.03 9.26 -3.42
N SER A 35 -20.83 8.69 -3.51
CA SER A 35 -20.61 7.36 -4.09
C SER A 35 -20.25 6.31 -3.03
N GLY A 36 -20.33 6.69 -1.75
CA GLY A 36 -19.84 5.92 -0.62
C GLY A 36 -20.75 4.76 -0.20
N ALA A 37 -20.44 4.18 0.95
CA ALA A 37 -21.17 3.04 1.49
C ALA A 37 -21.02 2.94 3.00
N GLU A 38 -22.16 2.85 3.69
CA GLU A 38 -22.28 2.69 5.14
C GLU A 38 -23.07 1.42 5.48
N ASN A 39 -23.42 1.26 6.76
CA ASN A 39 -24.24 0.16 7.26
C ASN A 39 -25.46 -0.17 6.38
N ALA A 40 -26.17 0.83 5.85
CA ALA A 40 -27.31 0.61 4.95
C ALA A 40 -26.95 -0.21 3.69
N TYR A 41 -25.76 0.03 3.11
CA TYR A 41 -25.26 -0.74 1.98
C TYR A 41 -24.82 -2.14 2.41
N TYR A 42 -23.95 -2.24 3.43
CA TYR A 42 -23.36 -3.53 3.81
C TYR A 42 -24.39 -4.51 4.40
N GLN A 43 -25.42 -4.01 5.08
CA GLN A 43 -26.54 -4.84 5.57
C GLN A 43 -27.47 -5.33 4.46
N SER A 44 -27.41 -4.73 3.26
CA SER A 44 -28.23 -5.14 2.11
C SER A 44 -27.58 -6.26 1.27
N LEU A 45 -26.33 -6.62 1.57
CA LEU A 45 -25.59 -7.64 0.83
C LEU A 45 -26.17 -9.05 1.10
N PRO A 46 -25.95 -10.02 0.19
CA PRO A 46 -26.40 -11.40 0.41
C PRO A 46 -25.88 -12.04 1.70
N GLU A 47 -24.67 -11.66 2.10
CA GLU A 47 -24.07 -11.95 3.41
C GLU A 47 -23.88 -10.62 4.14
N PRO A 48 -24.86 -10.19 4.96
CA PRO A 48 -24.83 -8.89 5.63
C PRO A 48 -23.71 -8.78 6.67
N TYR A 49 -23.09 -7.60 6.75
CA TYR A 49 -22.17 -7.22 7.82
C TYR A 49 -22.26 -5.71 8.10
N ASN A 50 -21.65 -5.29 9.21
CA ASN A 50 -21.57 -3.87 9.56
C ASN A 50 -20.36 -3.20 8.90
N CYS A 51 -20.54 -1.93 8.54
CA CYS A 51 -19.43 -1.01 8.34
C CYS A 51 -18.58 -0.95 9.62
N LYS A 52 -17.27 -0.79 9.48
CA LYS A 52 -16.37 -0.81 10.63
C LYS A 52 -16.44 0.48 11.45
N ASN A 53 -16.65 1.60 10.78
CA ASN A 53 -16.64 2.95 11.32
C ASN A 53 -15.37 3.25 12.15
N GLY A 54 -14.22 2.85 11.62
CA GLY A 54 -12.93 2.95 12.30
C GLY A 54 -11.73 2.59 11.45
N ASP A 55 -10.53 2.81 11.99
CA ASP A 55 -9.29 2.46 11.31
C ASP A 55 -9.21 0.96 11.01
N PHE A 56 -8.55 0.61 9.91
CA PHE A 56 -8.31 -0.77 9.52
C PHE A 56 -7.36 -1.45 10.52
N ASP A 57 -7.65 -2.69 10.92
CA ASP A 57 -6.74 -3.53 11.72
C ASP A 57 -5.77 -4.29 10.80
N THR A 58 -6.22 -4.63 9.60
CA THR A 58 -5.44 -5.31 8.56
C THR A 58 -5.66 -4.68 7.19
N VAL A 59 -4.71 -4.85 6.27
CA VAL A 59 -4.86 -4.35 4.89
C VAL A 59 -5.93 -5.17 4.15
N GLU A 60 -6.06 -6.45 4.47
CA GLU A 60 -7.02 -7.41 3.90
C GLU A 60 -8.49 -7.00 4.09
N GLU A 61 -8.81 -6.20 5.11
CA GLU A 61 -10.15 -5.62 5.28
C GLU A 61 -10.59 -4.73 4.10
N LEU A 62 -9.66 -4.25 3.27
CA LEU A 62 -10.03 -3.58 2.01
C LEU A 62 -10.92 -4.45 1.13
N LEU A 63 -10.83 -5.78 1.20
CA LEU A 63 -11.70 -6.70 0.46
C LEU A 63 -13.17 -6.64 0.89
N LEU A 64 -13.46 -6.07 2.07
CA LEU A 64 -14.83 -5.85 2.56
C LEU A 64 -15.40 -4.51 2.11
N VAL A 65 -14.57 -3.62 1.56
CA VAL A 65 -15.00 -2.28 1.14
C VAL A 65 -15.63 -2.34 -0.25
N ARG A 66 -16.77 -1.67 -0.40
CA ARG A 66 -17.49 -1.58 -1.68
C ARG A 66 -16.57 -1.13 -2.82
N GLY A 67 -16.60 -1.88 -3.92
CA GLY A 67 -15.85 -1.59 -5.15
C GLY A 67 -14.43 -2.14 -5.19
N ILE A 68 -13.90 -2.66 -4.08
CA ILE A 68 -12.61 -3.37 -4.08
C ILE A 68 -12.83 -4.81 -4.54
N THR A 69 -12.10 -5.22 -5.57
CA THR A 69 -12.11 -6.61 -6.06
C THR A 69 -10.82 -7.34 -5.67
N PRO A 70 -10.83 -8.69 -5.64
CA PRO A 70 -9.61 -9.47 -5.43
C PRO A 70 -8.49 -9.10 -6.41
N GLU A 71 -8.80 -8.78 -7.67
CA GLU A 71 -7.82 -8.37 -8.67
C GLU A 71 -7.19 -7.01 -8.36
N LEU A 72 -7.96 -6.06 -7.81
CA LEU A 72 -7.42 -4.79 -7.35
C LEU A 72 -6.56 -4.98 -6.10
N PHE A 73 -7.02 -5.82 -5.18
CA PHE A 73 -6.35 -6.06 -3.91
C PHE A 73 -5.04 -6.83 -4.05
N TYR A 74 -5.07 -7.99 -4.71
CA TYR A 74 -3.92 -8.88 -4.88
C TYR A 74 -3.06 -8.54 -6.10
N GLY A 75 -3.61 -7.79 -7.06
CA GLY A 75 -3.01 -7.61 -8.38
C GLY A 75 -3.44 -8.69 -9.37
N LYS A 76 -3.18 -8.46 -10.66
CA LYS A 76 -3.51 -9.39 -11.75
C LYS A 76 -2.26 -10.14 -12.18
N LYS A 77 -2.37 -11.46 -12.30
CA LYS A 77 -1.40 -12.27 -13.03
C LYS A 77 -1.81 -12.30 -14.50
N SER A 78 -1.07 -11.60 -15.34
CA SER A 78 -1.24 -11.69 -16.80
C SER A 78 -0.10 -12.51 -17.37
N LYS A 79 -0.44 -13.55 -18.15
CA LYS A 79 0.53 -14.22 -19.01
C LYS A 79 0.60 -13.43 -20.30
N ASN A 80 1.73 -12.79 -20.58
CA ASN A 80 1.99 -12.32 -21.93
C ASN A 80 2.21 -13.56 -22.81
N GLN A 81 1.28 -13.82 -23.74
CA GLN A 81 1.34 -15.01 -24.60
C GLN A 81 2.58 -15.01 -25.53
N GLU A 82 3.18 -13.85 -25.78
CA GLU A 82 4.30 -13.69 -26.71
C GLU A 82 5.69 -13.81 -26.06
N GLU A 83 5.82 -13.50 -24.77
CA GLU A 83 7.13 -13.47 -24.07
C GLU A 83 7.30 -14.60 -23.05
N GLY A 84 6.25 -15.36 -22.74
CA GLY A 84 6.29 -16.41 -21.70
C GLY A 84 6.50 -15.87 -20.27
N GLU A 85 6.64 -14.55 -20.11
CA GLU A 85 6.81 -13.88 -18.84
C GLU A 85 5.45 -13.66 -18.16
N GLU A 86 5.35 -14.15 -16.92
CA GLU A 86 4.21 -13.88 -16.04
C GLU A 86 4.37 -12.48 -15.46
N ARG A 87 3.57 -11.52 -15.94
CA ARG A 87 3.52 -10.17 -15.36
C ARG A 87 2.50 -10.18 -14.23
N VAL A 88 2.98 -10.08 -13.00
CA VAL A 88 2.15 -9.80 -11.83
C VAL A 88 2.05 -8.29 -11.70
N THR A 89 0.84 -7.74 -11.84
CA THR A 89 0.61 -6.32 -11.56
C THR A 89 0.56 -6.12 -10.05
N VAL A 90 1.03 -4.97 -9.60
CA VAL A 90 0.91 -4.49 -8.22
C VAL A 90 -0.56 -4.52 -7.79
N GLY A 91 -0.83 -4.91 -6.55
CA GLY A 91 -2.14 -4.79 -5.90
C GLY A 91 -2.15 -3.71 -4.80
N LEU A 92 -3.34 -3.38 -4.29
CA LEU A 92 -3.48 -2.43 -3.17
C LEU A 92 -2.75 -2.92 -1.91
N LYS A 93 -2.64 -4.24 -1.72
CA LYS A 93 -1.89 -4.85 -0.61
C LYS A 93 -0.40 -4.50 -0.61
N ASP A 94 0.15 -4.17 -1.77
CA ASP A 94 1.58 -3.86 -1.94
C ASP A 94 1.87 -2.36 -1.76
N ILE A 95 0.83 -1.53 -1.65
CA ILE A 95 0.95 -0.07 -1.52
C ILE A 95 0.58 0.44 -0.13
N PHE A 96 -0.42 -0.16 0.50
CA PHE A 96 -0.98 0.34 1.76
C PHE A 96 -0.39 -0.35 2.99
N THR A 97 -0.37 0.39 4.10
CA THR A 97 -0.11 -0.11 5.45
C THR A 97 -1.12 0.49 6.42
N VAL A 98 -1.43 -0.22 7.50
CA VAL A 98 -2.38 0.19 8.54
C VAL A 98 -1.70 0.46 9.89
N PHE A 99 -0.40 0.19 10.00
CA PHE A 99 0.32 0.26 11.28
C PHE A 99 0.91 1.65 11.56
N SER A 100 1.00 2.51 10.54
CA SER A 100 1.57 3.85 10.66
C SER A 100 0.47 4.89 10.83
N SER A 101 0.65 5.80 11.80
CA SER A 101 -0.17 7.01 11.93
C SER A 101 0.31 8.15 11.02
N ALA A 102 1.43 7.98 10.31
CA ALA A 102 1.94 8.99 9.40
C ALA A 102 1.07 9.09 8.14
N THR A 103 0.77 10.31 7.72
CA THR A 103 0.04 10.62 6.48
C THR A 103 0.96 10.84 5.28
N GLN A 104 2.27 10.80 5.52
CA GLN A 104 3.33 11.00 4.53
C GLN A 104 4.06 9.69 4.26
N VAL A 105 4.71 9.62 3.10
CA VAL A 105 5.52 8.49 2.65
C VAL A 105 6.99 8.89 2.69
N ASP A 106 7.80 8.02 3.30
CA ASP A 106 9.25 8.18 3.33
C ASP A 106 9.86 7.82 1.96
N ILE A 107 10.40 8.81 1.25
CA ILE A 107 11.00 8.60 -0.07
C ILE A 107 12.28 7.75 -0.03
N ASN A 108 12.94 7.65 1.13
CA ASN A 108 14.15 6.84 1.28
C ASN A 108 13.82 5.36 1.57
N ALA A 109 12.60 5.07 2.03
CA ALA A 109 12.16 3.71 2.34
C ALA A 109 11.07 3.16 1.38
N ALA A 110 10.31 4.02 0.69
CA ALA A 110 9.19 3.62 -0.16
C ALA A 110 9.59 2.64 -1.26
N SER A 111 8.80 1.58 -1.51
CA SER A 111 9.07 0.67 -2.62
C SER A 111 8.90 1.35 -3.99
N GLN A 112 9.34 0.68 -5.06
CA GLN A 112 9.19 1.19 -6.42
C GLN A 112 7.72 1.44 -6.76
N GLU A 113 6.88 0.48 -6.37
CA GLU A 113 5.45 0.47 -6.60
C GLU A 113 4.76 1.62 -5.86
N VAL A 114 5.17 1.90 -4.61
CA VAL A 114 4.68 3.04 -3.83
C VAL A 114 5.04 4.36 -4.50
N LEU A 115 6.28 4.50 -4.98
CA LEU A 115 6.72 5.71 -5.70
C LEU A 115 5.91 5.91 -6.99
N MET A 116 5.73 4.84 -7.77
CA MET A 116 4.92 4.87 -8.99
C MET A 116 3.47 5.25 -8.71
N ALA A 117 2.83 4.62 -7.73
CA ALA A 117 1.42 4.86 -7.40
C ALA A 117 1.19 6.25 -6.81
N LEU A 118 2.06 6.71 -5.90
CA LEU A 118 1.90 8.01 -5.23
C LEU A 118 2.23 9.19 -6.16
N LEU A 119 3.35 9.09 -6.90
CA LEU A 119 3.82 10.19 -7.75
C LEU A 119 3.20 10.14 -9.15
N GLY A 120 2.72 8.99 -9.60
CA GLY A 120 2.28 8.76 -10.97
C GLY A 120 3.44 8.78 -11.97
N ILE A 121 4.61 8.30 -11.53
CA ILE A 121 5.83 8.27 -12.35
C ILE A 121 5.99 6.91 -13.05
N PRO A 122 6.66 6.86 -14.21
CA PRO A 122 6.98 5.59 -14.87
C PRO A 122 8.00 4.76 -14.06
N SER A 123 8.00 3.44 -14.29
CA SER A 123 8.92 2.48 -13.66
C SER A 123 10.38 2.93 -13.73
N GLU A 124 10.84 3.39 -14.90
CA GLU A 124 12.23 3.80 -15.09
C GLU A 124 12.61 5.02 -14.24
N LEU A 125 11.67 5.94 -14.02
CA LEU A 125 11.92 7.07 -13.14
C LEU A 125 11.91 6.65 -11.66
N ALA A 126 11.03 5.73 -11.27
CA ALA A 126 11.02 5.17 -9.91
C ALA A 126 12.30 4.38 -9.61
N LYS A 127 12.81 3.59 -10.57
CA LYS A 127 14.09 2.89 -10.47
C LYS A 127 15.24 3.87 -10.25
N ARG A 128 15.31 4.96 -11.03
CA ARG A 128 16.33 6.00 -10.84
C ARG A 128 16.30 6.62 -9.43
N VAL A 129 15.12 6.81 -8.85
CA VAL A 129 15.00 7.27 -7.46
C VAL A 129 15.58 6.25 -6.49
N ILE A 130 15.28 4.96 -6.69
CA ILE A 130 15.80 3.86 -5.86
C ILE A 130 17.31 3.73 -5.98
N GLU A 131 17.85 3.79 -7.20
CA GLU A 131 19.29 3.73 -7.47
C GLU A 131 20.01 4.89 -6.78
N ALA A 132 19.50 6.12 -6.97
CA ALA A 132 20.08 7.32 -6.37
C ALA A 132 20.11 7.27 -4.83
N ARG A 133 19.01 6.86 -4.17
CA ARG A 133 19.03 6.71 -2.70
C ARG A 133 19.85 5.51 -2.22
N GLY A 134 20.09 4.52 -3.08
CA GLY A 134 20.97 3.40 -2.80
C GLY A 134 22.43 3.82 -2.65
N GLU A 135 22.85 4.89 -3.32
CA GLU A 135 24.16 5.52 -3.11
C GLU A 135 24.17 6.39 -1.86
N LYS A 136 23.14 7.22 -1.70
CA LYS A 136 22.99 8.12 -0.55
C LYS A 136 21.53 8.53 -0.37
N ASP A 137 21.02 8.39 0.85
CA ASP A 137 19.71 8.93 1.23
C ASP A 137 19.57 10.42 0.90
N PHE A 138 18.40 10.79 0.38
CA PHE A 138 18.07 12.20 0.16
C PHE A 138 17.85 12.90 1.51
N ALA A 139 18.47 14.07 1.70
CA ALA A 139 18.25 14.90 2.89
C ALA A 139 17.03 15.83 2.74
N SER A 140 16.50 16.00 1.53
CA SER A 140 15.27 16.76 1.28
C SER A 140 14.62 16.40 -0.06
N VAL A 141 13.34 16.75 -0.21
CA VAL A 141 12.65 16.64 -1.51
C VAL A 141 13.30 17.54 -2.58
N ALA A 142 13.96 18.63 -2.18
CA ALA A 142 14.72 19.47 -3.10
C ALA A 142 15.98 18.76 -3.62
N GLU A 143 16.69 18.01 -2.76
CA GLU A 143 17.83 17.19 -3.18
C GLU A 143 17.38 16.08 -4.14
N LEU A 144 16.24 15.41 -3.86
CA LEU A 144 15.63 14.47 -4.81
C LEU A 144 15.41 15.13 -6.18
N GLN A 145 14.85 16.34 -6.23
CA GLN A 145 14.64 17.06 -7.48
C GLN A 145 15.94 17.45 -8.17
N LEU A 146 17.02 17.73 -7.44
CA LEU A 146 18.33 18.03 -8.03
C LEU A 146 18.99 16.79 -8.63
N VAL A 147 18.88 15.63 -7.96
CA VAL A 147 19.49 14.36 -8.38
C VAL A 147 18.66 13.70 -9.49
N VAL A 148 17.33 13.85 -9.45
CA VAL A 148 16.40 13.32 -10.45
C VAL A 148 15.52 14.45 -11.01
N PRO A 149 16.06 15.36 -11.85
CA PRO A 149 15.34 16.55 -12.34
C PRO A 149 14.01 16.27 -13.03
N GLU A 150 13.91 15.14 -13.72
CA GLU A 150 12.72 14.71 -14.46
C GLU A 150 11.51 14.41 -13.56
N ILE A 151 11.73 14.27 -12.24
CA ILE A 151 10.66 14.07 -11.27
C ILE A 151 9.89 15.37 -10.97
N ALA A 152 10.45 16.54 -11.27
CA ALA A 152 9.90 17.84 -10.90
C ALA A 152 8.41 18.03 -11.26
N PRO A 153 7.92 17.66 -12.46
CA PRO A 153 6.50 17.82 -12.81
C PRO A 153 5.57 17.00 -11.92
N TYR A 154 6.04 15.87 -11.39
CA TYR A 154 5.25 14.95 -10.57
C TYR A 154 5.22 15.34 -9.09
N LEU A 155 6.15 16.20 -8.65
CA LEU A 155 6.25 16.64 -7.27
C LEU A 155 5.28 17.78 -6.90
N LEU A 156 4.81 18.57 -7.87
CA LEU A 156 3.94 19.74 -7.65
C LEU A 156 2.76 19.41 -6.74
N ASP A 157 2.03 18.34 -7.07
CA ASP A 157 0.85 17.89 -6.31
C ASP A 157 1.14 16.74 -5.33
N SER A 158 2.42 16.38 -5.13
CA SER A 158 2.84 15.28 -4.25
C SER A 158 3.62 15.74 -3.04
N LYS A 159 4.19 16.95 -3.06
CA LYS A 159 5.16 17.40 -2.05
C LYS A 159 4.65 17.29 -0.61
N GLY A 160 3.35 17.54 -0.38
CA GLY A 160 2.75 17.41 0.96
C GLY A 160 2.67 15.98 1.49
N PHE A 161 2.71 14.98 0.60
CA PHE A 161 2.65 13.55 0.95
C PHE A 161 4.04 12.91 1.09
N LEU A 162 5.13 13.66 0.90
CA LEU A 162 6.48 13.13 0.95
C LEU A 162 7.24 13.65 2.15
N VAL A 163 8.08 12.78 2.71
CA VAL A 163 9.07 13.10 3.72
C VAL A 163 10.32 12.26 3.43
N VAL A 164 11.48 12.70 3.90
CA VAL A 164 12.75 12.00 3.67
C VAL A 164 13.19 11.09 4.83
N LYS A 165 12.49 11.19 5.95
CA LYS A 165 12.74 10.36 7.13
C LYS A 165 11.50 10.30 8.00
N LEU A 166 10.90 9.13 8.09
CA LEU A 166 9.91 8.80 9.11
C LEU A 166 10.59 8.07 10.26
N ASN A 167 10.56 8.67 11.46
CA ASN A 167 11.01 7.99 12.67
C ASN A 167 9.89 7.11 13.24
N MET A 168 9.43 6.14 12.44
CA MET A 168 8.37 5.22 12.85
C MET A 168 8.97 3.88 13.28
N PRO A 169 8.58 3.33 14.44
CA PRO A 169 9.15 2.10 14.98
C PRO A 169 8.61 0.82 14.29
N TYR A 170 7.97 0.93 13.13
CA TYR A 170 7.26 -0.18 12.51
C TYR A 170 8.08 -0.80 11.38
N TYR A 171 8.20 -2.12 11.41
CA TYR A 171 8.99 -2.89 10.46
C TYR A 171 8.22 -4.13 10.04
N THR A 172 8.31 -4.49 8.75
CA THR A 172 7.85 -5.79 8.26
C THR A 172 9.06 -6.68 8.07
N VAL A 173 9.07 -7.83 8.74
CA VAL A 173 10.11 -8.84 8.64
C VAL A 173 9.52 -10.05 7.93
N THR A 174 10.12 -10.43 6.81
CA THR A 174 9.78 -11.64 6.08
C THR A 174 10.89 -12.66 6.27
N SER A 175 10.51 -13.90 6.58
CA SER A 175 11.42 -15.03 6.73
C SER A 175 10.88 -16.21 5.97
N TRP A 176 11.74 -17.02 5.34
CA TRP A 176 11.32 -18.23 4.66
C TRP A 176 12.38 -19.31 4.77
N ALA A 177 11.92 -20.56 4.67
CA ALA A 177 12.75 -21.75 4.70
C ALA A 177 12.29 -22.72 3.60
N LYS A 178 13.26 -23.43 3.01
CA LYS A 178 13.02 -24.53 2.07
C LYS A 178 13.55 -25.81 2.70
N MET A 179 12.79 -26.90 2.61
CA MET A 179 13.28 -28.19 3.07
C MET A 179 14.47 -28.65 2.21
N THR A 180 15.44 -29.31 2.84
CA THR A 180 16.61 -29.89 2.16
C THR A 180 16.23 -31.02 1.20
N THR A 181 15.08 -31.65 1.45
CA THR A 181 14.48 -32.68 0.59
C THR A 181 13.07 -32.23 0.18
N GLY A 182 12.78 -32.28 -1.12
CA GLY A 182 11.50 -31.85 -1.70
C GLY A 182 11.44 -30.39 -2.15
N GLU A 183 10.24 -29.98 -2.58
CA GLU A 183 9.98 -28.64 -3.13
C GLU A 183 9.31 -27.69 -2.11
N SER A 184 8.89 -28.20 -0.95
CA SER A 184 8.17 -27.43 0.06
C SER A 184 8.95 -26.21 0.54
N LYS A 185 8.33 -25.04 0.36
CA LYS A 185 8.74 -23.76 0.93
C LYS A 185 7.69 -23.29 1.95
N ARG A 186 8.16 -22.69 3.03
CA ARG A 186 7.33 -22.04 4.04
C ARG A 186 7.93 -20.69 4.35
N GLY A 187 7.10 -19.67 4.53
CA GLY A 187 7.57 -18.43 5.10
C GLY A 187 6.57 -17.83 6.06
N LEU A 188 7.05 -16.79 6.73
CA LEU A 188 6.37 -16.03 7.74
C LEU A 188 6.61 -14.56 7.42
N GLU A 189 5.55 -13.77 7.44
CA GLU A 189 5.65 -12.31 7.50
C GLU A 189 5.17 -11.85 8.86
N CYS A 190 5.92 -10.92 9.45
CA CYS A 190 5.65 -10.39 10.76
C CYS A 190 5.79 -8.87 10.74
N VAL A 191 4.80 -8.17 11.27
CA VAL A 191 4.89 -6.73 11.53
C VAL A 191 5.28 -6.51 12.98
N LEU A 192 6.36 -5.79 13.17
CA LEU A 192 6.97 -5.52 14.47
C LEU A 192 6.91 -4.02 14.76
N LYS A 193 6.67 -3.68 16.03
CA LYS A 193 7.00 -2.38 16.60
C LYS A 193 8.27 -2.52 17.43
N ILE A 194 9.37 -1.90 17.01
CA ILE A 194 10.66 -1.94 17.70
C ILE A 194 10.82 -0.68 18.56
N GLY A 195 11.07 -0.84 19.86
CA GLY A 195 11.27 0.29 20.75
C GLY A 195 11.57 -0.10 22.19
N ASN A 196 12.25 0.78 22.90
CA ASN A 196 12.75 0.54 24.26
C ASN A 196 11.65 0.44 25.34
N THR A 197 10.40 0.71 24.98
CA THR A 197 9.25 0.60 25.89
C THR A 197 8.66 -0.81 25.94
N GLU A 198 9.03 -1.69 25.01
CA GLU A 198 8.55 -3.08 24.96
C GLU A 198 9.54 -3.99 25.70
N GLU A 199 9.06 -5.00 26.43
CA GLU A 199 9.88 -5.86 27.31
C GLU A 199 11.08 -6.52 26.59
N ASN A 200 10.86 -6.99 25.35
CA ASN A 200 11.90 -7.61 24.51
C ASN A 200 12.60 -6.61 23.56
N GLY A 201 12.38 -5.30 23.73
CA GLY A 201 12.80 -4.27 22.78
C GLY A 201 11.97 -4.22 21.49
N TYR A 202 10.98 -5.12 21.35
CA TYR A 202 10.01 -5.13 20.26
C TYR A 202 8.68 -5.77 20.70
N LYS A 203 7.63 -5.49 19.91
CA LYS A 203 6.31 -6.11 20.01
C LYS A 203 5.86 -6.61 18.65
N VAL A 204 5.42 -7.87 18.58
CA VAL A 204 4.75 -8.43 17.40
C VAL A 204 3.34 -7.87 17.34
N LEU A 205 2.98 -7.20 16.24
CA LEU A 205 1.64 -6.65 16.01
C LEU A 205 0.76 -7.62 15.22
N MET A 206 1.34 -8.26 14.22
CA MET A 206 0.66 -9.20 13.32
C MET A 206 1.70 -10.17 12.77
N TRP A 207 1.29 -11.41 12.53
CA TRP A 207 2.05 -12.36 11.73
C TRP A 207 1.11 -13.18 10.85
N LYS A 208 1.61 -13.62 9.70
CA LYS A 208 0.90 -14.53 8.80
C LYS A 208 1.85 -15.50 8.11
N ASP A 209 1.35 -16.70 7.86
CA ASP A 209 2.05 -17.66 7.01
C ASP A 209 2.01 -17.20 5.55
N ILE A 210 3.15 -17.34 4.88
CA ILE A 210 3.30 -17.12 3.44
C ILE A 210 3.60 -18.46 2.78
N LEU A 211 2.77 -18.79 1.79
CA LEU A 211 3.02 -19.90 0.88
C LEU A 211 3.78 -19.36 -0.34
N TYR A 212 4.89 -20.03 -0.67
CA TYR A 212 5.74 -19.74 -1.83
C TYR A 212 5.65 -20.86 -2.87
#